data_AF-A0A6J4BZR3-F1
#
_entry.id   AF-A0A6J4BZR3-F1
#
_cell.length_a   1.000
_cell.length_b   1.000
_cell.length_c   1.000
_cell.angle_alpha   90.00
_cell.angle_beta   90.00
_cell.angle_gamma   90.00
#
_symmetry.space_group_name_H-M   'P 1'
#
loop_
_entity.id
_entity.type
_entity.pdbx_description
1 polymer ?
#
loop_
_entity_poly.entity_id
_entity_poly.type
_entity_poly.pdbx_seq_one_letter_code
_entity_poly.pdbx_strand_id
1 'polypeptide(L)' 'MELNIRLAELQKRTIEHREVLLTEEAAKTALVMPFLQSLGYDVFNPSEVVPEFTADVGTKKGEKVDYAICAGG' A
#
# COMPACT_ATOMS: atom_id res chain seq x y z
N MET A 1 16.22 7.89 -10.58
CA MET A 1 16.09 9.29 -10.11
C MET A 1 14.66 9.62 -9.71
N GLU A 2 13.63 9.19 -10.46
CA GLU A 2 12.22 9.49 -10.14
C GLU A 2 11.69 8.88 -8.83
N LEU A 3 12.03 7.61 -8.51
CA LEU A 3 11.55 6.97 -7.27
C LEU A 3 11.95 7.75 -6.00
N ASN A 4 13.20 8.21 -5.94
CA ASN A 4 13.70 8.96 -4.79
C ASN A 4 12.94 10.27 -4.57
N ILE A 5 12.48 10.92 -5.65
CA ILE A 5 11.68 12.14 -5.58
C ILE A 5 10.29 11.82 -5.01
N ARG A 6 9.62 10.79 -5.54
CA ARG A 6 8.30 10.36 -5.05
C ARG A 6 8.34 9.93 -3.58
N LEU A 7 9.40 9.23 -3.17
CA LEU A 7 9.61 8.84 -1.78
C LEU A 7 9.87 10.04 -0.86
N ALA A 8 10.61 11.05 -1.32
CA ALA A 8 10.82 12.29 -0.56
C ALA A 8 9.51 13.09 -0.39
N GLU A 9 8.67 13.15 -1.43
CA GLU A 9 7.33 13.74 -1.36
C GLU A 9 6.42 12.98 -0.39
N LEU A 10 6.46 11.65 -0.43
CA LEU A 10 5.71 10.81 0.49
C LEU A 10 6.17 11.02 1.94
N GLN A 11 7.48 11.08 2.18
CA GLN A 11 8.04 11.37 3.51
C GLN A 11 7.51 12.70 4.05
N LYS A 12 7.49 13.74 3.22
CA LYS A 12 6.97 15.05 3.59
C LYS A 12 5.49 14.97 3.98
N ARG A 13 4.67 14.29 3.16
CA ARG A 13 3.24 14.05 3.46
C ARG A 13 3.05 13.28 4.77
N THR A 14 3.88 12.27 5.03
CA THR A 14 3.82 11.53 6.30
C THR A 14 4.04 12.46 7.48
N ILE A 15 5.04 13.34 7.43
CA ILE A 15 5.33 14.29 8.53
C ILE A 15 4.18 15.28 8.71
N GLU A 16 3.62 15.80 7.62
CA GLU A 16 2.52 16.78 7.65
C GLU A 16 1.20 16.18 8.15
N HIS A 17 0.91 14.93 7.80
CA HIS A 17 -0.39 14.31 8.06
C HIS A 17 -0.40 13.30 9.22
N ARG A 18 0.75 12.91 9.78
CA ARG A 18 0.82 11.90 10.87
C ARG A 18 -0.10 12.19 12.06
N GLU A 19 -0.34 13.47 12.38
CA GLU A 19 -1.18 13.87 13.52
C GLU A 19 -2.69 13.84 13.18
N VAL A 20 -3.03 13.75 11.90
CA VAL A 20 -4.41 13.74 11.37
C VAL A 20 -4.81 12.34 10.87
N LEU A 21 -3.85 11.44 10.65
CA LEU A 21 -4.07 10.04 10.28
C LEU A 21 -4.49 9.22 11.51
N LEU A 22 -5.76 9.36 11.89
CA LEU A 22 -6.32 8.77 13.10
C LEU A 22 -6.82 7.32 12.90
N THR A 23 -7.05 6.90 11.66
CA THR A 23 -7.60 5.58 11.35
C THR A 23 -6.65 4.78 10.45
N GLU A 24 -6.77 3.47 10.54
CA GLU A 24 -6.01 2.54 9.71
C GLU A 24 -6.32 2.74 8.22
N GLU A 25 -7.58 2.88 7.84
CA GLU A 25 -8.00 3.23 6.48
C GLU A 25 -7.39 4.54 6.00
N ALA A 26 -7.36 5.58 6.84
CA ALA A 26 -6.76 6.86 6.46
C ALA A 26 -5.26 6.70 6.19
N ALA A 27 -4.55 5.95 7.05
CA ALA A 27 -3.12 5.67 6.86
C ALA A 27 -2.86 4.84 5.60
N LYS A 28 -3.70 3.82 5.32
CA LYS A 28 -3.62 3.02 4.10
C LYS A 28 -3.79 3.88 2.85
N THR A 29 -4.81 4.73 2.81
CA THR A 29 -5.09 5.59 1.65
C THR A 29 -4.07 6.72 1.48
N ALA A 30 -3.61 7.34 2.58
CA ALA A 30 -2.73 8.50 2.49
C ALA A 30 -1.24 8.15 2.34
N LEU A 31 -0.82 6.98 2.83
CA LEU A 31 0.59 6.59 2.87
C LEU A 31 0.87 5.32 2.06
N VAL A 32 0.13 4.24 2.33
CA VAL A 32 0.43 2.92 1.73
C VAL A 32 0.10 2.91 0.25
N MET A 33 -1.08 3.39 -0.16
CA MET A 33 -1.46 3.47 -1.57
C MET A 33 -0.48 4.35 -2.39
N PRO A 34 -0.13 5.59 -1.97
CA PRO A 34 0.87 6.39 -2.67
C PRO A 34 2.26 5.76 -2.69
N PHE A 35 2.63 4.99 -1.66
CA PHE A 35 3.88 4.22 -1.66
C PHE A 35 3.88 3.16 -2.75
N LEU A 36 2.81 2.36 -2.87
CA LEU A 36 2.65 1.35 -3.92
C LEU A 36 2.68 1.99 -5.32
N GLN A 37 1.99 3.11 -5.52
CA GLN A 37 2.06 3.89 -6.77
C GLN A 37 3.47 4.40 -7.06
N SER A 38 4.23 4.80 -6.03
CA SER A 38 5.61 5.26 -6.19
C SER A 38 6.52 4.15 -6.70
N LEU A 39 6.27 2.91 -6.29
CA LEU A 39 6.95 1.70 -6.78
C LEU A 39 6.53 1.30 -8.21
N GLY A 40 5.47 1.92 -8.75
CA GLY A 40 4.99 1.71 -10.10
C GLY A 40 3.82 0.75 -10.24
N TYR A 41 3.21 0.33 -9.12
CA TYR A 41 2.01 -0.51 -9.13
C TYR A 41 0.74 0.30 -9.35
N ASP A 42 -0.21 -0.25 -10.09
CA ASP A 42 -1.53 0.35 -10.24
C ASP A 42 -2.47 -0.06 -9.09
N VAL A 43 -2.59 0.80 -8.08
CA VAL A 43 -3.50 0.60 -6.94
C VAL A 43 -4.99 0.63 -7.31
N PHE A 44 -5.33 1.09 -8.52
CA PHE A 44 -6.71 1.05 -9.03
C PHE A 44 -6.98 -0.19 -9.89
N ASN A 45 -5.95 -0.99 -10.18
CA ASN A 45 -6.08 -2.26 -10.86
C ASN A 45 -6.21 -3.39 -9.82
N PRO A 46 -7.42 -3.90 -9.55
CA PRO A 46 -7.63 -4.93 -8.54
C PRO A 46 -7.02 -6.29 -8.91
N SER A 47 -6.59 -6.47 -10.17
CA SER A 47 -5.85 -7.67 -10.59
C SER A 47 -4.37 -7.59 -10.25
N GLU A 48 -3.86 -6.39 -9.96
CA GLU A 48 -2.45 -6.13 -9.65
C GLU A 48 -2.27 -5.81 -8.16
N VAL A 49 -3.12 -4.96 -7.60
CA VAL A 49 -3.13 -4.63 -6.16
C VAL A 49 -4.46 -5.07 -5.56
N VAL A 50 -4.43 -6.14 -4.79
CA VAL A 50 -5.63 -6.73 -4.17
C VAL A 50 -5.71 -6.29 -2.70
N PRO A 51 -6.71 -5.49 -2.30
CA PRO A 51 -6.93 -5.17 -0.90
C PRO A 51 -7.51 -6.37 -0.13
N GLU A 52 -7.27 -6.42 1.18
CA GLU A 52 -7.79 -7.45 2.10
C GLU A 52 -7.56 -8.90 1.62
N PHE A 53 -6.42 -9.15 1.00
CA PHE A 53 -6.09 -10.43 0.41
C PHE A 53 -5.88 -11.51 1.49
N THR A 54 -6.41 -12.71 1.25
CA THR A 54 -6.17 -13.87 2.13
C THR A 54 -4.94 -14.63 1.66
N ALA A 55 -3.84 -14.45 2.38
CA ALA A 55 -2.54 -15.05 2.10
C ALA A 55 -2.36 -16.36 2.88
N ASP A 56 -3.10 -17.40 2.48
CA ASP A 56 -2.95 -18.73 3.08
C ASP A 56 -1.62 -19.36 2.65
N VAL A 57 -0.79 -19.76 3.62
CA VAL A 57 0.50 -20.42 3.35
C VAL A 57 0.63 -21.68 4.19
N GLY A 58 0.74 -22.83 3.53
CA GLY A 58 0.95 -24.14 4.17
C GLY A 58 -0.20 -24.52 5.10
N THR A 59 0.07 -24.58 6.41
CA THR A 59 -0.91 -24.92 7.44
C THR A 59 -1.61 -23.71 8.06
N LYS A 60 -1.17 -22.48 7.75
CA LYS A 60 -1.80 -21.25 8.24
C LYS A 60 -2.93 -20.85 7.30
N LYS A 61 -4.17 -20.93 7.81
CA LYS A 61 -5.39 -20.58 7.11
C LYS A 61 -6.03 -19.34 7.73
N GLY A 62 -6.53 -18.44 6.89
CA GLY A 62 -7.23 -17.22 7.27
C GLY A 62 -6.32 -16.02 7.55
N GLU A 63 -5.05 -16.06 7.15
CA GLU A 63 -4.15 -14.91 7.30
C GLU A 63 -4.55 -13.84 6.28
N LYS A 64 -4.96 -12.67 6.78
CA LYS A 64 -5.35 -11.54 5.94
C LYS A 64 -4.23 -10.51 5.91
N VAL A 65 -3.97 -9.98 4.72
CA VAL A 65 -3.08 -8.85 4.50
C VAL A 65 -3.86 -7.69 3.90
N ASP A 66 -3.43 -6.46 4.20
CA ASP A 66 -4.15 -5.27 3.76
C ASP A 66 -4.08 -5.03 2.26
N TYR A 67 -2.92 -5.30 1.66
CA TYR A 67 -2.68 -5.21 0.23
C TYR A 67 -1.75 -6.34 -0.20
N ALA A 68 -2.12 -7.06 -1.26
CA ALA A 68 -1.27 -7.99 -1.96
C ALA A 68 -0.94 -7.43 -3.35
N ILE A 69 0.32 -7.58 -3.75
CA ILE A 69 0.76 -7.30 -5.12
C ILE A 69 0.79 -8.63 -5.86
N CYS A 70 -0.09 -8.77 -6.86
CA CYS A 70 -0.18 -9.96 -7.70
C CYS A 70 0.62 -9.72 -8.98
N ALA A 71 1.85 -10.22 -9.02
CA ALA A 71 2.65 -10.20 -10.24
C ALA A 71 2.30 -11.41 -11.12
N GLY A 72 1.53 -11.17 -12.19
CA GLY A 72 1.42 -12.12 -13.30
C GLY A 72 0.31 -13.17 -13.26
N GLY A 73 -0.80 -12.91 -12.56
CA GLY A 73 -2.09 -13.61 -12.72
C GLY A 73 -2.04 -15.14 -12.72
#